data_AF-A0A660NSB3-F1
#
_entry.id   AF-A0A660NSB3-F1
#
_cell.length_a   1.000
_cell.length_b   1.000
_cell.length_c   1.000
_cell.angle_alpha   90.00
_cell.angle_beta   90.00
_cell.angle_gamma   90.00
#
_symmetry.space_group_name_H-M   'P 1'
#
loop_
_entity.id
_entity.type
_entity.pdbx_description
1 polymer ?
#
loop_
_entity_poly.entity_id
_entity_poly.type
_entity_poly.pdbx_seq_one_letter_code
_entity_poly.pdbx_strand_id
1 'polypeptide(L)'
;HQLRGRVGRGAEQSFCILVTNHKLTTETRRRIDIMCNTNDGFEIAEADLKLRGPGDLEGTQQSGIAFDLKIADIARDGQLVQLARDEAKKIIDNDPTCSKSEYNLLWNRLKELRNANINWGAIS
;
A
#
# COMPACT_ATOMS: atom_id res chain seq x y z
N HIS A 1 7.39 -4.76 -11.51
CA HIS A 1 5.95 -5.11 -11.53
C HIS A 1 5.19 -4.55 -12.74
N GLN A 2 5.16 -3.23 -12.97
CA GLN A 2 4.39 -2.62 -14.07
C GLN A 2 4.64 -3.25 -15.46
N LEU A 3 5.90 -3.51 -15.84
CA LEU A 3 6.23 -4.14 -17.12
C LEU A 3 5.70 -5.57 -17.24
N ARG A 4 5.72 -6.36 -16.15
CA ARG A 4 5.13 -7.71 -16.09
C ARG A 4 3.62 -7.66 -16.33
N GLY A 5 2.92 -6.63 -15.83
CA GLY A 5 1.48 -6.45 -16.04
C GLY A 5 1.06 -6.04 -17.47
N ARG A 6 2.03 -5.82 -18.37
CA ARG A 6 1.78 -5.57 -19.80
C ARG A 6 1.75 -6.86 -20.63
N VAL A 7 2.18 -8.00 -20.09
CA VAL A 7 2.10 -9.32 -20.75
C VAL A 7 0.99 -10.17 -20.14
N GLY A 8 0.49 -11.20 -20.86
CA GLY A 8 -0.51 -12.13 -20.31
C GLY A 8 -1.95 -11.62 -20.30
N ARG A 9 -2.34 -10.72 -21.22
CA ARG A 9 -3.73 -10.23 -21.35
C ARG A 9 -4.62 -11.08 -22.26
N GLY A 10 -4.06 -12.09 -22.92
CA GLY A 10 -4.79 -13.04 -23.76
C GLY A 10 -5.13 -14.33 -23.02
N ALA A 11 -5.80 -15.26 -23.71
CA ALA A 11 -6.09 -16.60 -23.18
C ALA A 11 -4.85 -17.52 -23.14
N GLU A 12 -3.80 -17.15 -23.89
CA GLU A 12 -2.58 -17.94 -24.01
C GLU A 12 -1.60 -17.69 -22.86
N GLN A 13 -0.90 -18.74 -22.45
CA GLN A 13 0.11 -18.66 -21.42
C GLN A 13 1.24 -17.71 -21.85
N SER A 14 1.59 -16.77 -20.97
CA SER A 14 2.64 -15.79 -21.20
C SER A 14 3.74 -15.92 -20.13
N PHE A 15 4.96 -15.55 -20.50
CA PHE A 15 6.11 -15.60 -19.61
C PHE A 15 6.74 -14.23 -19.47
N CYS A 16 7.21 -13.91 -18.27
CA CYS A 16 8.03 -12.74 -17.99
C CYS A 16 9.41 -13.25 -17.55
N ILE A 17 10.41 -13.04 -18.40
CA ILE A 17 11.78 -13.50 -18.15
C ILE A 17 12.59 -12.32 -17.61
N LEU A 18 13.17 -12.50 -16.41
CA LEU A 18 14.04 -11.52 -15.78
C LEU A 18 15.50 -11.92 -16.06
N VAL A 19 16.22 -11.10 -16.82
CA VAL A 19 17.63 -11.36 -17.18
C VAL A 19 18.54 -10.48 -16.35
N THR A 20 19.53 -11.07 -15.70
CA THR A 20 20.49 -10.34 -14.86
C THR A 20 21.93 -10.78 -15.10
N ASN A 21 22.87 -9.90 -14.77
CA ASN A 21 24.30 -10.22 -14.80
C ASN A 21 24.66 -11.28 -13.75
N HIS A 22 25.74 -12.04 -13.98
CA HIS A 22 26.21 -13.08 -13.06
C HIS A 22 26.58 -12.56 -11.66
N LYS A 23 27.10 -11.33 -11.57
CA LYS A 23 27.43 -10.69 -10.29
C LYS A 23 26.26 -9.82 -9.85
N LEU A 24 25.43 -10.37 -8.98
CA LEU A 24 24.34 -9.66 -8.32
C LEU A 24 24.78 -9.18 -6.94
N THR A 25 24.39 -7.96 -6.57
CA THR A 25 24.38 -7.56 -5.16
C THR A 25 23.33 -8.39 -4.41
N THR A 26 23.50 -8.54 -3.10
CA THR A 26 22.52 -9.20 -2.23
C THR A 26 21.14 -8.56 -2.32
N GLU A 27 21.09 -7.23 -2.45
CA GLU A 27 19.85 -6.47 -2.59
C GLU A 27 19.15 -6.78 -3.93
N THR A 28 19.87 -6.72 -5.05
CA THR A 28 19.30 -7.01 -6.37
C THR A 28 18.78 -8.45 -6.44
N ARG A 29 19.51 -9.41 -5.88
CA ARG A 29 19.03 -10.80 -5.77
C ARG A 29 17.70 -10.88 -5.03
N ARG A 30 17.59 -10.23 -3.88
CA ARG A 30 16.37 -10.27 -3.06
C ARG A 30 15.17 -9.62 -3.77
N ARG A 31 15.38 -8.52 -4.51
CA ARG A 31 14.33 -7.89 -5.34
C ARG A 31 13.83 -8.83 -6.45
N ILE A 32 14.73 -9.59 -7.08
CA ILE A 32 14.36 -10.58 -8.10
C ILE A 32 13.57 -11.73 -7.49
N ASP A 33 14.02 -12.26 -6.35
CA ASP A 33 13.34 -13.36 -5.65
C ASP A 33 11.90 -12.98 -5.30
N ILE A 34 11.68 -11.77 -4.77
CA ILE A 34 10.33 -11.23 -4.49
C ILE A 34 9.48 -11.17 -5.77
N MET A 35 10.05 -10.69 -6.88
CA MET A 35 9.36 -10.63 -8.17
C MET A 35 8.99 -12.01 -8.73
N CYS A 36 9.71 -13.07 -8.35
CA CYS A 36 9.42 -14.45 -8.75
C CYS A 36 8.45 -15.16 -7.80
N ASN A 37 8.44 -14.80 -6.51
CA ASN A 37 7.65 -15.47 -5.49
C ASN A 37 6.16 -15.12 -5.51
N THR A 38 5.81 -13.91 -5.95
CA THR A 38 4.41 -13.45 -5.93
C THR A 38 4.06 -12.60 -7.15
N ASN A 39 2.78 -12.64 -7.51
CA ASN A 39 2.20 -11.80 -8.54
C ASN A 39 1.46 -10.58 -7.97
N ASP A 40 1.17 -10.58 -6.67
CA ASP A 40 0.44 -9.50 -6.01
C ASP A 40 1.29 -8.21 -5.99
N GLY A 41 0.70 -7.13 -6.48
CA GLY A 41 1.35 -5.82 -6.51
C GLY A 41 1.53 -5.20 -5.12
N PHE A 42 0.63 -5.50 -4.18
CA PHE A 42 0.69 -4.99 -2.81
C PHE A 42 1.82 -5.65 -2.02
N GLU A 43 1.94 -6.97 -2.08
CA GLU A 43 3.04 -7.70 -1.43
C GLU A 43 4.41 -7.26 -1.97
N ILE A 44 4.51 -7.05 -3.28
CA ILE A 44 5.74 -6.56 -3.91
C ILE A 44 6.09 -5.15 -3.44
N ALA A 45 5.10 -4.26 -3.33
CA ALA A 45 5.31 -2.90 -2.83
C ALA A 45 5.73 -2.90 -1.35
N GLU A 46 5.10 -3.72 -0.51
CA GLU A 46 5.45 -3.86 0.91
C GLU A 46 6.88 -4.42 1.08
N ALA A 47 7.23 -5.44 0.29
CA ALA A 47 8.56 -6.02 0.33
C ALA A 47 9.63 -5.04 -0.20
N ASP A 48 9.36 -4.25 -1.24
CA ASP A 48 10.28 -3.20 -1.72
C ASP A 48 10.49 -2.11 -0.66
N LEU A 49 9.41 -1.69 0.03
CA LEU A 49 9.48 -0.71 1.12
C LEU A 49 10.37 -1.23 2.27
N LYS A 50 10.18 -2.49 2.68
CA LYS A 50 11.02 -3.14 3.70
C LYS A 50 12.48 -3.25 3.27
N LEU A 51 12.75 -3.49 1.99
CA LEU A 51 14.12 -3.58 1.45
C LEU A 51 14.85 -2.25 1.41
N ARG A 52 14.15 -1.16 1.06
CA ARG A 52 14.72 0.19 1.07
C ARG A 52 14.94 0.73 2.49
N GLY A 53 14.16 0.23 3.45
CA GLY A 53 14.20 0.69 4.82
C GLY A 53 13.57 2.08 5.00
N PRO A 54 13.39 2.53 6.25
CA PRO A 54 12.70 3.79 6.55
C PRO A 54 13.47 5.04 6.10
N GLY A 55 14.78 4.93 5.83
CA GLY A 55 15.64 6.08 5.49
C GLY A 55 15.54 6.56 4.04
N ASP A 56 15.09 5.73 3.10
CA ASP A 56 14.97 6.12 1.68
C ASP A 56 13.62 6.82 1.38
N LEU A 57 12.73 6.92 2.38
CA LEU A 57 11.54 7.76 2.33
C LEU A 57 11.88 9.24 2.43
N GLU A 58 12.96 9.59 3.14
CA GLU A 58 13.32 10.99 3.43
C GLU A 58 14.37 11.58 2.47
N GLY A 59 15.07 10.77 1.68
CA GLY A 59 16.14 11.32 0.84
C GLY A 59 16.76 10.36 -0.14
N THR A 60 16.20 10.26 -1.34
CA THR A 60 16.75 10.94 -2.54
C THR A 60 15.89 10.61 -3.76
N GLN A 61 15.36 11.66 -4.39
CA GLN A 61 14.62 11.67 -5.68
C GLN A 61 13.16 11.19 -5.65
N GLN A 62 12.32 11.83 -4.82
CA GLN A 62 10.91 12.03 -5.22
C GLN A 62 10.87 13.01 -6.41
N SER A 63 10.44 12.54 -7.58
CA SER A 63 9.74 13.43 -8.51
C SER A 63 8.28 13.51 -8.06
N GLY A 64 7.99 14.54 -7.28
CA GLY A 64 6.62 14.95 -6.99
C GLY A 64 6.23 14.81 -5.52
N ILE A 65 6.28 15.97 -4.86
CA ILE A 65 5.50 16.31 -3.67
C ILE A 65 5.93 15.55 -2.41
N ALA A 66 6.90 16.15 -1.72
CA ALA A 66 7.08 15.96 -0.29
C ALA A 66 5.80 16.42 0.42
N PHE A 67 4.89 15.48 0.69
CA PHE A 67 3.87 15.70 1.69
C PHE A 67 4.57 15.65 3.04
N ASP A 68 4.69 16.81 3.66
CA ASP A 68 5.18 16.99 5.02
C ASP A 68 4.15 16.34 5.98
N LEU A 69 4.16 15.00 6.06
CA LEU A 69 3.44 14.23 7.08
C LEU A 69 4.13 14.55 8.42
N LYS A 70 3.77 15.68 9.01
CA LYS A 70 4.33 16.13 10.31
C LYS A 70 4.06 15.15 11.45
N ILE A 71 3.22 14.14 11.28
CA ILE A 71 2.90 13.12 12.29
C ILE A 71 2.47 11.82 11.58
N ALA A 72 3.41 10.95 11.22
CA ALA A 72 3.26 9.49 11.18
C ALA A 72 4.42 8.89 10.36
N ASP A 73 5.32 8.18 11.03
CA ASP A 73 6.27 7.30 10.36
C ASP A 73 5.48 6.06 9.93
N ILE A 74 5.04 6.04 8.66
CA ILE A 74 4.24 4.95 8.07
C ILE A 74 4.94 3.59 8.24
N ALA A 75 6.27 3.55 8.38
CA ALA A 75 7.03 2.34 8.62
C ALA A 75 7.02 1.89 10.10
N ARG A 76 6.92 2.82 11.07
CA ARG A 76 6.74 2.48 12.51
C ARG A 76 5.29 2.21 12.88
N ASP A 77 4.36 2.97 12.32
CA ASP A 77 2.95 2.95 12.72
C ASP A 77 2.10 2.00 11.86
N GLY A 78 2.72 1.22 10.96
CA GLY A 78 2.00 0.26 10.11
C GLY A 78 1.11 -0.71 10.89
N GLN A 79 1.52 -1.10 12.10
CA GLN A 79 0.70 -1.92 13.00
C GLN A 79 -0.53 -1.17 13.52
N LEU A 80 -0.41 0.13 13.83
CA LEU A 80 -1.53 0.96 14.27
C LEU A 80 -2.52 1.21 13.12
N VAL A 81 -2.01 1.44 11.91
CA VAL A 81 -2.84 1.58 10.70
C VAL A 81 -3.59 0.28 10.40
N GLN A 82 -2.92 -0.87 10.53
CA GLN A 82 -3.55 -2.18 10.35
C GLN A 82 -4.63 -2.42 11.42
N LEU A 83 -4.32 -2.14 12.69
CA LEU A 83 -5.28 -2.27 13.79
C LEU A 83 -6.50 -1.37 13.58
N ALA A 84 -6.29 -0.11 13.18
CA ALA A 84 -7.37 0.83 12.90
C ALA A 84 -8.25 0.34 11.72
N ARG A 85 -7.64 -0.23 10.68
CA ARG A 85 -8.36 -0.82 9.54
C ARG A 85 -9.18 -2.02 9.96
N ASP A 86 -8.63 -2.90 10.78
CA ASP A 86 -9.30 -4.12 11.23
C ASP A 86 -10.50 -3.79 12.13
N GLU A 87 -10.35 -2.82 13.04
CA GLU A 87 -11.46 -2.34 13.88
C GLU A 87 -12.54 -1.64 13.04
N ALA A 88 -12.16 -0.80 12.08
CA ALA A 88 -13.12 -0.18 11.18
C ALA A 88 -13.91 -1.23 10.39
N LYS A 89 -13.25 -2.29 9.93
CA LYS A 89 -13.91 -3.40 9.22
C LYS A 89 -14.91 -4.14 10.10
N LYS A 90 -14.56 -4.45 11.35
CA LYS A 90 -15.49 -5.09 12.31
C LYS A 90 -16.74 -4.24 12.54
N ILE A 91 -16.59 -2.92 12.65
CA ILE A 91 -17.73 -2.01 12.84
C ILE A 91 -18.65 -2.03 11.60
N ILE A 92 -18.07 -1.98 10.40
CA ILE A 92 -18.82 -2.04 9.14
C ILE A 92 -19.55 -3.38 8.99
N ASP A 93 -18.86 -4.50 9.26
CA ASP A 93 -19.44 -5.84 9.15
C ASP A 93 -20.57 -6.04 10.19
N ASN A 94 -20.45 -5.42 11.37
CA ASN A 94 -21.47 -5.46 12.42
C ASN A 94 -22.65 -4.52 12.18
N ASP A 95 -22.49 -3.42 11.44
CA ASP A 95 -23.55 -2.44 11.16
C ASP A 95 -23.49 -1.98 9.69
N PRO A 96 -23.76 -2.87 8.73
CA PRO A 96 -23.66 -2.57 7.31
C PRO A 96 -24.67 -1.50 6.87
N THR A 97 -25.75 -1.31 7.61
CA THR A 97 -26.80 -0.32 7.34
C THR A 97 -26.60 1.01 8.08
N CYS A 98 -25.50 1.18 8.80
CA CYS A 98 -25.17 2.39 9.58
C CYS A 98 -26.31 2.85 10.51
N SER A 99 -26.98 1.90 11.15
CA SER A 99 -28.27 2.12 11.84
C SER A 99 -28.22 1.80 13.34
N LYS A 100 -27.15 1.13 13.81
CA LYS A 100 -27.01 0.81 15.22
C LYS A 100 -26.73 2.09 16.02
N SER A 101 -27.48 2.27 17.11
CA SER A 101 -27.33 3.42 18.00
C SER A 101 -25.93 3.50 18.63
N GLU A 102 -25.28 2.34 18.81
CA GLU A 102 -23.92 2.21 19.35
C GLU A 102 -22.87 2.95 18.49
N TYR A 103 -23.02 2.96 17.17
CA TYR A 103 -22.07 3.58 16.24
C TYR A 103 -22.54 4.93 15.67
N ASN A 104 -23.66 5.45 16.18
CA ASN A 104 -24.28 6.66 15.65
C ASN A 104 -23.34 7.89 15.71
N LEU A 105 -22.54 8.02 16.78
CA LEU A 105 -21.55 9.09 16.90
C LEU A 105 -20.48 9.01 15.80
N LEU A 106 -19.97 7.80 15.53
CA LEU A 106 -18.98 7.55 14.47
C LEU A 106 -19.56 7.87 13.10
N TRP A 107 -20.78 7.40 12.80
CA TRP A 107 -21.43 7.64 11.52
C TRP A 107 -21.75 9.11 11.28
N ASN A 108 -22.19 9.84 12.31
CA ASN A 108 -22.42 11.27 12.19
C ASN A 108 -21.11 12.03 11.94
N ARG A 109 -20.03 11.64 12.62
CA ARG A 109 -18.72 12.23 12.38
C ARG A 109 -18.19 11.96 10.96
N LEU A 110 -18.39 10.74 10.45
CA LEU A 110 -18.02 10.39 9.08
C LEU A 110 -18.85 11.16 8.04
N LYS A 111 -20.15 11.38 8.28
CA LYS A 111 -21.00 12.21 7.40
C LYS A 111 -20.51 13.66 7.33
N GLU A 112 -20.10 14.24 8.46
CA GLU A 112 -19.50 15.58 8.50
C GLU A 112 -18.19 15.64 7.71
N LEU A 113 -17.30 14.65 7.91
CA LEU A 113 -16.01 14.58 7.20
C LEU A 113 -16.18 14.37 5.70
N ARG A 114 -17.22 13.65 5.25
CA ARG A 114 -17.54 13.48 3.83
C ARG A 114 -18.03 14.77 3.17
N ASN A 115 -18.71 15.63 3.93
CA ASN A 115 -19.22 16.91 3.44
C ASN A 115 -18.14 18.00 3.41
N ALA A 116 -17.07 17.84 4.21
CA ALA A 116 -15.83 18.54 3.96
C ALA A 116 -15.18 17.92 2.71
N ASN A 117 -14.79 18.73 1.73
CA ASN A 117 -14.04 18.29 0.54
C ASN A 117 -12.65 17.75 0.95
N ILE A 118 -12.60 16.59 1.60
CA ILE A 118 -11.38 15.86 1.85
C ILE A 118 -11.01 15.23 0.50
N ASN A 119 -9.98 15.78 -0.12
CA ASN A 119 -9.42 15.22 -1.35
C ASN A 119 -8.72 13.91 -1.01
N TRP A 120 -9.46 12.80 -1.06
CA TRP A 120 -8.95 11.45 -0.83
C TRP A 120 -7.87 11.02 -1.84
N GLY A 121 -7.71 11.75 -2.95
CA GLY A 121 -6.59 11.59 -3.90
C GLY A 121 -5.23 12.04 -3.34
N ALA A 122 -5.20 12.72 -2.19
CA ALA A 122 -3.96 13.10 -1.50
C ALA A 122 -3.42 12.02 -0.55
N ILE A 123 -4.05 10.84 -0.51
CA ILE A 123 -3.63 9.69 0.32
C ILE A 123 -2.96 8.58 -0.54
N SER A 124 -2.97 8.73 -1.88
CA SER A 124 -2.28 7.79 -2.79
C SER A 124 -0.83 8.16 -3.04
#